data_AF-A0A602E8A6-F1
#
_entry.id   AF-A0A602E8A6-F1
#
_cell.length_a   1.000
_cell.length_b   1.000
_cell.length_c   1.000
_cell.angle_alpha   90.00
_cell.angle_beta   90.00
_cell.angle_gamma   90.00
#
_symmetry.space_group_name_H-M   'P 1'
#
loop_
_entity.id
_entity.type
_entity.pdbx_description
1 polymer ?
#
loop_
_entity_poly.entity_id
_entity_poly.type
_entity_poly.pdbx_seq_one_letter_code
_entity_poly.pdbx_strand_id
1 'polypeptide(L)' 'MRHFKKFTKTTELTPVQQELSENCSVQFIHDESGVDWYVLQKLFQPDTL' A
#
# COMPACT_ATOMS: atom_id res chain seq x y z
N MET A 1 2.25 6.38 -17.87
CA MET A 1 2.47 5.27 -16.90
C MET A 1 2.82 5.89 -15.56
N ARG A 2 2.20 5.44 -14.46
CA ARG A 2 2.54 5.90 -13.11
C ARG A 2 3.72 5.08 -12.60
N HIS A 3 4.59 5.72 -11.82
CA HIS A 3 5.76 5.06 -11.26
C HIS A 3 5.93 5.53 -9.82
N PHE A 4 5.82 4.58 -8.90
CA PHE A 4 6.04 4.77 -7.47
C PHE A 4 7.27 3.96 -7.07
N LYS A 5 8.11 4.49 -6.18
CA LYS A 5 9.43 3.94 -5.88
C LYS A 5 9.66 3.83 -4.37
N LYS A 6 10.69 3.03 -4.05
CA LYS A 6 11.25 2.86 -2.70
C LYS A 6 10.18 2.50 -1.67
N PHE A 7 9.40 1.47 -1.98
CA PHE A 7 8.40 1.00 -1.04
C PHE A 7 9.04 0.48 0.24
N THR A 8 8.51 0.91 1.37
CA THR A 8 8.91 0.49 2.72
C THR A 8 7.71 -0.03 3.49
N LYS A 9 7.94 -0.97 4.41
CA LYS A 9 6.86 -1.52 5.24
C LYS A 9 6.33 -0.43 6.17
N THR A 10 5.02 -0.29 6.21
CA THR A 10 4.35 0.63 7.14
C THR A 10 4.39 0.04 8.54
N THR A 11 4.97 0.77 9.49
CA THR A 11 5.11 0.35 10.89
C THR A 11 3.95 0.83 11.76
N GLU A 12 3.42 2.02 11.47
CA GLU A 12 2.28 2.59 12.18
C GLU A 12 1.00 2.31 11.39
N LEU A 13 0.25 1.32 11.84
CA LEU A 13 -1.00 0.91 11.21
C LEU A 13 -2.19 1.57 11.93
N THR A 14 -3.19 1.98 11.16
CA THR A 14 -4.50 2.33 11.73
C THR A 14 -5.15 1.08 12.35
N PRO A 15 -6.12 1.20 13.27
CA PRO A 15 -6.76 0.04 13.90
C PRO A 15 -7.31 -0.98 12.90
N VAL A 16 -7.90 -0.51 11.80
CA VAL A 16 -8.44 -1.37 10.73
C VAL A 16 -7.31 -2.09 9.98
N GLN A 17 -6.21 -1.40 9.70
CA GLN A 17 -5.05 -2.03 9.04
C GLN A 17 -4.38 -3.05 9.95
N GLN A 18 -4.32 -2.76 11.26
CA GLN A 18 -3.79 -3.70 12.22
C GLN A 18 -4.63 -4.98 12.28
N GLU A 19 -5.96 -4.84 12.35
CA GLU A 19 -6.89 -5.98 12.31
C GLU A 19 -6.69 -6.83 11.03
N LEU A 20 -6.59 -6.19 9.86
CA LEU A 20 -6.34 -6.88 8.59
C LEU A 20 -4.96 -7.56 8.54
N SER A 21 -3.94 -6.92 9.13
CA SER A 21 -2.61 -7.51 9.23
C SER A 21 -2.61 -8.77 10.10
N GLU A 22 -3.31 -8.73 11.23
CA GLU A 22 -3.35 -9.84 12.20
C GLU A 22 -4.24 -10.99 11.71
N ASN A 23 -5.42 -10.68 11.18
CA ASN A 23 -6.41 -11.70 10.83
C ASN A 23 -6.27 -12.23 9.39
N CYS A 24 -5.69 -11.44 8.48
CA CYS A 24 -5.60 -11.76 7.06
C CYS A 24 -4.17 -11.78 6.53
N SER A 25 -3.16 -11.60 7.38
CA SER A 25 -1.74 -11.56 6.99
C SER A 25 -1.43 -10.50 5.92
N VAL A 26 -2.23 -9.43 5.88
CA VAL A 26 -2.06 -8.33 4.93
C VAL A 26 -0.85 -7.50 5.32
N GLN A 27 0.04 -7.24 4.36
CA GLN A 27 1.14 -6.29 4.56
C GLN A 27 0.79 -4.94 3.96
N PHE A 28 1.08 -3.89 4.70
CA PHE A 28 0.96 -2.50 4.26
C PHE A 28 2.35 -1.94 3.97
N ILE A 29 2.48 -1.30 2.81
CA ILE A 29 3.71 -0.65 2.36
C ILE A 29 3.35 0.73 1.82
N HIS A 30 4.25 1.70 2.01
CA HIS A 30 4.11 3.04 1.48
C HIS A 30 5.28 3.38 0.56
N ASP A 31 5.05 4.26 -0.41
CA ASP A 31 6.09 4.78 -1.28
C ASP A 31 6.97 5.84 -0.58
N GLU A 32 7.97 6.40 -1.27
CA GLU A 32 8.81 7.48 -0.72
C GLU A 32 8.05 8.77 -0.34
N SER A 33 6.81 8.92 -0.83
CA SER A 33 5.92 10.03 -0.50
C SER A 33 5.05 9.74 0.73
N GLY A 34 5.14 8.54 1.31
CA GLY A 34 4.34 8.10 2.45
C GLY A 34 2.92 7.64 2.09
N VAL A 35 2.63 7.39 0.81
CA VAL A 35 1.28 6.97 0.37
C VAL A 35 1.18 5.45 0.32
N ASP A 36 0.14 4.90 0.93
CA ASP A 36 -0.11 3.46 0.99
C ASP A 36 -0.37 2.83 -0.39
N TRP A 37 0.20 1.65 -0.62
CA TRP A 37 0.09 0.92 -1.87
C TRP A 37 -1.37 0.63 -2.28
N TYR A 38 -2.25 0.27 -1.36
CA TYR A 38 -3.65 -0.04 -1.70
C TYR A 38 -4.44 1.20 -2.14
N VAL A 39 -3.96 2.39 -1.81
CA VAL A 39 -4.48 3.65 -2.38
C VAL A 39 -3.89 3.88 -3.77
N LEU A 40 -2.57 3.73 -3.92
CA LEU A 40 -1.86 3.96 -5.18
C LEU A 40 -2.28 2.98 -6.28
N GLN A 41 -2.55 1.72 -5.93
CA GLN A 41 -2.98 0.67 -6.85
C GLN A 41 -4.22 1.06 -7.64
N LYS A 42 -5.17 1.78 -7.02
CA LYS A 42 -6.42 2.23 -7.66
C LYS A 42 -6.21 3.25 -8.76
N LEU A 43 -5.01 3.83 -8.85
CA LEU A 43 -4.66 4.87 -9.80
C LEU A 43 -4.08 4.32 -11.12
N PHE A 44 -3.78 3.02 -11.17
CA PHE A 44 -3.37 2.33 -12.37
C PHE A 44 -4.58 2.01 -13.25
N GLN A 45 -4.40 2.12 -14.56
CA GLN A 45 -5.44 1.72 -15.52
C GLN A 45 -5.46 0.19 -15.60
N PRO A 46 -6.64 -0.44 -15.73
CA PRO A 46 -6.76 -1.90 -15.75
C PRO A 46 -5.99 -2.52 -16.92
N ASP A 47 -5.93 -1.83 -18.06
CA ASP A 47 -5.30 -2.33 -19.29
C ASP A 47 -3.86 -1.80 -19.48
N THR A 48 -3.14 -1.59 -18.37
CA THR A 48 -1.73 -1.17 -18.40
C THR A 48 -0.82 -2.23 -17.78
N LEU A 49 0.33 -2.44 -18.43
CA LEU A 49 1.44 -3.27 -17.96
C LEU A 49 2.32 -2.51 -16.96
#